data_AF-A0A1T5BF04-F1
#
_entry.id   AF-A0A1T5BF04-F1
#
_cell.length_a   1.000
_cell.length_b   1.000
_cell.length_c   1.000
_cell.angle_alpha   90.00
_cell.angle_beta   90.00
_cell.angle_gamma   90.00
#
_symmetry.space_group_name_H-M   'P 1'
#
loop_
_entity.id
_entity.type
_entity.pdbx_description
1 polymer ?
#
loop_
_entity_poly.entity_id
_entity_poly.type
_entity_poly.pdbx_seq_one_letter_code
_entity_poly.pdbx_strand_id
1 'polypeptide(L)'
;MDHFYAARSGLIPPLPWSTFSPPFSPSIKAFARKMVDAHTASTDKLKKEVATLTPAIKPDPALSGDQQKKLDALQQLTGTAFEQAYIADQVAAHEAALGVVQAYADNGTEPVLKRFAADATKMVSDHLDEARRLAASAPPAPAP
;
A
#
# COMPACT_ATOMS: atom_id res chain seq x y z
N MET A 1 0.27 -24.48 5.18
CA MET A 1 -0.50 -23.21 5.13
C MET A 1 0.26 -22.30 4.19
N ASP A 2 0.24 -22.59 2.90
CA ASP A 2 1.16 -22.02 1.92
C ASP A 2 0.40 -21.71 0.63
N HIS A 3 -0.31 -20.59 0.68
CA HIS A 3 -1.01 -19.95 -0.44
C HIS A 3 -0.89 -18.45 -0.20
N PHE A 4 0.27 -17.86 -0.51
CA PHE A 4 0.35 -16.41 -0.55
C PHE A 4 -0.54 -15.94 -1.72
N TYR A 5 -1.79 -15.65 -1.34
CA TYR A 5 -2.85 -14.91 -2.03
C TYR A 5 -3.52 -15.59 -3.25
N ALA A 6 -4.46 -16.49 -2.99
CA ALA A 6 -5.50 -16.77 -3.99
C ALA A 6 -6.48 -15.58 -4.06
N ALA A 7 -6.70 -15.09 -5.27
CA ALA A 7 -7.64 -14.03 -5.64
C ALA A 7 -9.00 -14.15 -4.93
N ARG A 8 -9.40 -13.09 -4.21
CA ARG A 8 -10.76 -12.98 -3.63
C ARG A 8 -11.51 -11.80 -4.24
N SER A 9 -11.66 -11.81 -5.57
CA SER A 9 -12.65 -10.98 -6.27
C SER A 9 -13.04 -11.47 -7.68
N GLY A 10 -12.39 -12.50 -8.25
CA GLY A 10 -12.86 -13.18 -9.46
C GLY A 10 -12.92 -12.34 -10.76
N LEU A 11 -12.41 -11.11 -10.76
CA LEU A 11 -12.45 -10.19 -11.91
C LEU A 11 -11.07 -9.84 -12.48
N ILE A 12 -10.01 -10.45 -11.94
CA ILE A 12 -8.63 -10.26 -12.38
C ILE A 12 -8.07 -11.65 -12.65
N PRO A 13 -7.51 -11.92 -13.85
CA PRO A 13 -6.84 -13.19 -14.12
C PRO A 13 -5.76 -13.43 -13.05
N PRO A 14 -5.49 -14.69 -12.65
CA PRO A 14 -4.44 -14.98 -11.68
C PRO A 14 -3.15 -14.39 -12.22
N LEU A 15 -2.71 -13.33 -11.56
CA LEU A 15 -1.48 -12.65 -11.92
C LEU A 15 -0.33 -13.65 -11.67
N PRO A 16 0.77 -13.56 -12.45
CA PRO A 16 1.89 -14.51 -12.41
C PRO A 16 2.55 -14.65 -11.02
N TRP A 17 2.17 -13.82 -10.05
CA TRP A 17 2.64 -13.90 -8.67
C TRP A 17 2.03 -15.04 -7.84
N SER A 18 1.03 -15.76 -8.33
CA SER A 18 0.46 -16.94 -7.61
C SER A 18 1.48 -18.06 -7.36
N THR A 19 2.61 -18.03 -8.08
CA THR A 19 3.79 -18.90 -7.92
C THR A 19 5.06 -18.14 -7.49
N PHE A 20 4.96 -16.82 -7.28
CA PHE A 20 6.08 -15.97 -6.90
C PHE A 20 6.19 -15.93 -5.39
N SER A 21 7.16 -16.67 -4.85
CA SER A 21 7.63 -16.51 -3.48
C SER A 21 8.97 -15.77 -3.55
N PRO A 22 8.99 -14.44 -3.77
CA PRO A 22 10.24 -13.68 -3.71
C PRO A 22 10.83 -13.91 -2.33
N PRO A 23 12.16 -14.03 -2.18
CA PRO A 23 12.77 -14.22 -0.88
C PRO A 23 12.70 -12.89 -0.12
N PHE A 24 11.50 -12.51 0.29
CA PHE A 24 11.34 -11.52 1.34
C PHE A 24 12.01 -12.10 2.58
N SER A 25 12.94 -11.34 3.12
CA SER A 25 13.32 -11.37 4.52
C SER A 25 12.04 -11.44 5.37
N PRO A 26 12.06 -12.20 6.49
CA PRO A 26 10.88 -12.39 7.32
C PRO A 26 10.19 -11.07 7.73
N SER A 27 10.97 -10.01 7.94
CA SER A 27 10.50 -8.67 8.30
C SER A 27 9.74 -7.99 7.16
N ILE A 28 10.27 -7.99 5.94
CA ILE A 28 9.59 -7.40 4.78
C ILE A 28 8.34 -8.21 4.43
N LYS A 29 8.38 -9.54 4.57
CA LYS A 29 7.20 -10.41 4.38
C LYS A 29 6.09 -10.08 5.38
N ALA A 30 6.44 -9.88 6.65
CA ALA A 30 5.48 -9.51 7.70
C ALA A 30 4.86 -8.13 7.43
N PHE A 31 5.69 -7.15 7.04
CA PHE A 31 5.24 -5.82 6.65
C PHE A 31 4.29 -5.86 5.45
N ALA A 32 4.65 -6.56 4.37
CA ALA A 32 3.82 -6.67 3.18
C ALA A 32 2.43 -7.29 3.50
N ARG A 33 2.39 -8.31 4.36
CA ARG A 33 1.13 -8.89 4.82
C ARG A 33 0.28 -7.89 5.61
N LYS A 34 0.90 -7.16 6.54
CA LYS A 34 0.25 -6.09 7.31
C LYS A 34 -0.32 -5.01 6.39
N MET A 35 0.42 -4.61 5.34
CA MET A 35 -0.06 -3.62 4.37
C MET A 35 -1.32 -4.10 3.64
N VAL A 36 -1.34 -5.35 3.15
CA VAL A 36 -2.52 -5.89 2.47
C VAL A 36 -3.73 -5.91 3.40
N ASP A 37 -3.56 -6.41 4.63
CA ASP A 37 -4.65 -6.51 5.60
C ASP A 37 -5.20 -5.12 5.96
N ALA A 38 -4.32 -4.17 6.27
CA ALA A 38 -4.69 -2.81 6.64
C ALA A 38 -5.33 -2.02 5.49
N HIS A 39 -4.76 -2.09 4.28
CA HIS A 39 -5.32 -1.40 3.10
C HIS A 39 -6.68 -1.98 2.69
N THR A 40 -6.86 -3.30 2.81
CA THR A 40 -8.16 -3.95 2.54
C THR A 40 -9.21 -3.43 3.52
N ALA A 41 -8.92 -3.47 4.82
CA ALA A 41 -9.84 -2.98 5.85
C ALA A 41 -10.15 -1.48 5.68
N SER A 42 -9.14 -0.67 5.37
CA SER A 42 -9.30 0.77 5.12
C SER A 42 -10.18 1.06 3.90
N THR A 43 -9.97 0.32 2.80
CA THR A 43 -10.77 0.44 1.57
C THR A 43 -12.24 0.06 1.82
N ASP A 44 -12.48 -1.02 2.57
CA ASP A 44 -13.83 -1.46 2.91
C ASP A 44 -14.54 -0.46 3.83
N LYS A 45 -13.81 0.15 4.78
CA LYS A 45 -14.32 1.23 5.62
C LYS A 45 -14.69 2.44 4.76
N LEU A 46 -13.78 2.90 3.90
CA LEU A 46 -14.02 4.05 3.02
C LEU A 46 -15.28 3.83 2.17
N LYS A 47 -15.39 2.68 1.49
CA LYS A 47 -16.57 2.34 0.66
C LYS A 47 -17.88 2.43 1.44
N LYS A 48 -17.91 1.93 2.67
CA LYS A 48 -19.12 2.01 3.53
C LYS A 48 -19.46 3.44 3.88
N GLU A 49 -18.46 4.24 4.24
CA GLU A 49 -18.65 5.63 4.64
C GLU A 49 -19.13 6.49 3.46
N VAL A 50 -18.49 6.37 2.29
CA VAL A 50 -18.84 7.20 1.13
C VAL A 50 -20.15 6.80 0.45
N ALA A 51 -20.63 5.57 0.66
CA ALA A 51 -21.94 5.13 0.20
C ALA A 51 -23.09 5.85 0.91
N THR A 52 -22.84 6.48 2.06
CA THR A 52 -23.84 7.28 2.80
C THR A 52 -23.99 8.71 2.26
N LEU A 53 -23.08 9.16 1.40
CA LEU A 53 -23.09 10.51 0.83
C LEU A 53 -24.15 10.65 -0.27
N THR A 54 -24.58 11.89 -0.52
CA THR A 54 -25.50 12.23 -1.61
C THR A 54 -24.90 13.36 -2.46
N PRO A 55 -24.45 13.08 -3.70
CA PRO A 55 -24.42 11.78 -4.35
C PRO A 55 -23.40 10.83 -3.71
N ALA A 56 -23.67 9.52 -3.80
CA ALA A 56 -22.72 8.51 -3.33
C ALA A 56 -21.44 8.56 -4.15
N ILE A 57 -20.29 8.58 -3.48
CA ILE A 57 -18.99 8.52 -4.15
C ILE A 57 -18.59 7.05 -4.33
N LYS A 58 -18.02 6.71 -5.48
CA LYS A 58 -17.46 5.38 -5.75
C LYS A 58 -15.95 5.52 -5.94
N PRO A 59 -15.13 4.96 -5.05
CA PRO A 59 -13.68 4.96 -5.23
C PRO A 59 -13.29 4.22 -6.53
N ASP A 60 -12.35 4.78 -7.28
CA ASP A 60 -11.80 4.16 -8.48
C ASP A 60 -10.77 3.09 -8.08
N PRO A 61 -10.96 1.81 -8.46
CA PRO A 61 -9.98 0.76 -8.18
C PRO A 61 -8.79 0.74 -9.13
N ALA A 62 -8.79 1.56 -10.19
CA ALA A 62 -7.71 1.57 -11.18
C ALA A 62 -6.40 2.12 -10.59
N LEU A 63 -5.28 1.50 -10.97
CA LEU A 63 -3.96 2.06 -10.71
C LEU A 63 -3.76 3.31 -11.57
N SER A 64 -3.13 4.34 -10.99
CA SER A 64 -2.61 5.44 -11.77
C SER A 64 -1.47 4.96 -12.69
N GLY A 65 -1.17 5.73 -13.74
CA GLY A 65 -0.05 5.42 -14.64
C GLY A 65 1.28 5.29 -13.90
N ASP A 66 1.51 6.10 -12.87
CA ASP A 66 2.73 6.03 -12.06
C ASP A 66 2.76 4.81 -11.14
N GLN A 67 1.60 4.44 -10.56
CA GLN A 67 1.49 3.20 -9.79
C GLN A 67 1.74 1.97 -10.67
N GLN A 68 1.21 1.96 -11.90
CA GLN A 68 1.45 0.88 -12.85
C GLN A 68 2.93 0.79 -13.23
N LYS A 69 3.60 1.91 -13.54
CA LYS A 69 5.04 1.90 -13.85
C LYS A 69 5.90 1.37 -12.71
N LYS A 70 5.59 1.74 -11.47
CA LYS A 70 6.30 1.22 -10.28
C LYS A 70 6.10 -0.28 -10.13
N LEU A 71 4.85 -0.75 -10.31
CA LEU A 71 4.55 -2.18 -10.31
C LEU A 71 5.33 -2.93 -11.40
N ASP A 72 5.35 -2.41 -12.62
CA ASP A 72 6.07 -3.01 -13.75
C ASP A 72 7.58 -3.07 -13.47
N ALA A 73 8.16 -2.01 -12.91
CA ALA A 73 9.57 -1.97 -12.52
C ALA A 73 9.89 -3.00 -11.44
N LEU A 74 9.06 -3.12 -10.39
CA LEU A 74 9.22 -4.13 -9.36
C LEU A 74 9.18 -5.55 -9.93
N GLN A 75 8.34 -5.83 -10.92
CA GLN A 75 8.26 -7.15 -11.55
C GLN A 75 9.53 -7.58 -12.29
N GLN A 76 10.39 -6.63 -12.66
CA GLN A 76 11.68 -6.93 -13.30
C GLN A 76 12.80 -7.24 -12.29
N LEU A 77 12.55 -7.02 -11.00
CA LEU A 77 13.55 -7.18 -9.94
C LEU A 77 13.37 -8.50 -9.21
N THR A 78 14.47 -9.02 -8.66
CA THR A 78 14.47 -10.24 -7.84
C THR A 78 15.42 -10.09 -6.65
N GLY A 79 15.29 -10.97 -5.65
CA GLY A 79 16.18 -11.00 -4.49
C GLY A 79 16.25 -9.66 -3.75
N THR A 80 17.44 -9.31 -3.27
CA THR A 80 17.67 -8.07 -2.51
C THR A 80 17.33 -6.80 -3.28
N ALA A 81 17.52 -6.78 -4.61
CA ALA A 81 17.17 -5.61 -5.42
C ALA A 81 15.65 -5.36 -5.41
N PHE A 82 14.85 -6.43 -5.45
CA PHE A 82 13.40 -6.33 -5.31
C PHE A 82 13.00 -5.81 -3.93
N GLU A 83 13.60 -6.33 -2.86
CA GLU A 83 13.30 -5.90 -1.49
C GLU A 83 13.61 -4.41 -1.25
N GLN A 84 14.77 -3.95 -1.72
CA GLN A 84 15.18 -2.56 -1.61
C GLN A 84 14.25 -1.63 -2.39
N ALA A 85 13.93 -1.98 -3.64
CA ALA A 85 13.00 -1.20 -4.45
C ALA A 85 11.59 -1.18 -3.84
N TYR A 86 11.10 -2.34 -3.38
CA TYR A 86 9.79 -2.45 -2.72
C TYR A 86 9.70 -1.54 -1.50
N ILE A 87 10.66 -1.61 -0.57
CA ILE A 87 10.62 -0.79 0.64
C ILE A 87 10.81 0.70 0.33
N ALA A 88 11.68 1.06 -0.62
CA ALA A 88 11.84 2.45 -1.05
C ALA A 88 10.51 3.02 -1.63
N ASP A 89 9.83 2.23 -2.45
CA ASP A 89 8.52 2.62 -3.00
C ASP A 89 7.45 2.73 -1.92
N GLN A 90 7.46 1.85 -0.91
CA GLN A 90 6.53 1.92 0.22
C GLN A 90 6.76 3.17 1.06
N VAL A 91 8.01 3.57 1.32
CA VAL A 91 8.33 4.84 2.00
C VAL A 91 7.77 6.02 1.22
N ALA A 92 8.13 6.15 -0.07
CA ALA A 92 7.68 7.27 -0.89
C ALA A 92 6.16 7.34 -1.03
N ALA A 93 5.49 6.19 -1.20
CA ALA A 93 4.04 6.14 -1.30
C ALA A 93 3.35 6.55 0.01
N HIS A 94 3.86 6.11 1.16
CA HIS A 94 3.28 6.46 2.45
C HIS A 94 3.57 7.92 2.85
N GLU A 95 4.70 8.51 2.46
CA GLU A 95 4.95 9.94 2.62
C GLU A 95 3.95 10.78 1.83
N ALA A 96 3.74 10.45 0.55
CA ALA A 96 2.76 11.12 -0.28
C ALA A 96 1.34 10.96 0.27
N ALA A 97 0.97 9.74 0.67
CA ALA A 97 -0.34 9.47 1.26
C ALA A 97 -0.55 10.24 2.57
N LEU A 98 0.47 10.32 3.43
CA LEU A 98 0.40 11.06 4.69
C LEU A 98 0.07 12.53 4.44
N GLY A 99 0.75 13.16 3.48
CA GLY A 99 0.46 14.54 3.08
C GLY A 99 -0.98 14.73 2.60
N VAL A 100 -1.50 13.80 1.79
CA VAL A 100 -2.89 13.85 1.30
C VAL A 100 -3.91 13.72 2.44
N VAL A 101 -3.76 12.73 3.32
CA VAL A 101 -4.74 12.48 4.38
C VAL A 101 -4.68 13.56 5.47
N GLN A 102 -3.51 14.09 5.80
CA GLN A 102 -3.39 15.22 6.73
C GLN A 102 -4.05 16.47 6.15
N ALA A 103 -3.73 16.83 4.91
CA ALA A 103 -4.32 18.00 4.26
C ALA A 103 -5.86 17.93 4.21
N TYR A 104 -6.42 16.74 3.95
CA TYR A 104 -7.86 16.54 3.94
C TYR A 104 -8.47 16.51 5.36
N ALA A 105 -7.78 15.93 6.34
CA ALA A 105 -8.23 15.96 7.73
C ALA A 105 -8.37 17.41 8.24
N ASP A 106 -7.41 18.26 7.90
CA ASP A 106 -7.38 19.67 8.31
C ASP A 106 -8.42 20.50 7.53
N ASN A 107 -8.33 20.45 6.20
CA ASN A 107 -8.99 21.42 5.32
C ASN A 107 -10.19 20.86 4.54
N GLY A 108 -10.46 19.55 4.63
CA GLY A 108 -11.57 18.92 3.93
C GLY A 108 -12.91 19.53 4.31
N THR A 109 -13.89 19.40 3.43
CA THR A 109 -15.24 19.96 3.60
C THR A 109 -16.27 18.89 3.93
N GLU A 110 -16.08 17.65 3.45
CA GLU A 110 -17.01 16.57 3.72
C GLU A 110 -16.76 15.92 5.09
N PRO A 111 -17.65 16.07 6.09
CA PRO A 111 -17.36 15.66 7.47
C PRO A 111 -17.02 14.18 7.63
N VAL A 112 -17.66 13.32 6.83
CA VAL A 112 -17.39 11.87 6.82
C VAL A 112 -15.96 11.61 6.35
N LEU A 113 -15.55 12.23 5.24
CA LEU A 113 -14.21 12.07 4.69
C LEU A 113 -13.13 12.74 5.55
N LYS A 114 -13.42 13.85 6.25
CA LYS A 114 -12.49 14.43 7.22
C LYS A 114 -12.19 13.45 8.36
N ARG A 115 -13.21 12.80 8.91
CA ARG A 115 -13.06 11.80 9.98
C ARG A 115 -12.27 10.60 9.48
N PHE A 116 -12.60 10.10 8.29
CA PHE A 116 -11.82 9.04 7.65
C PHE A 116 -10.34 9.41 7.51
N ALA A 117 -10.06 10.62 7.02
CA ALA A 117 -8.70 11.11 6.81
C ALA A 117 -7.92 11.27 8.13
N ALA A 118 -8.57 11.72 9.20
CA ALA A 118 -7.96 11.78 10.52
C ALA A 118 -7.58 10.38 11.05
N ASP A 119 -8.48 9.40 10.91
CA ASP A 119 -8.19 8.00 11.30
C ASP A 119 -7.07 7.41 10.43
N ALA A 120 -7.10 7.67 9.13
CA ALA A 120 -6.10 7.19 8.18
C ALA A 120 -4.71 7.81 8.44
N THR A 121 -4.64 9.06 8.89
CA THR A 121 -3.38 9.75 9.20
C THR A 121 -2.52 8.95 10.18
N LYS A 122 -3.13 8.44 11.26
CA LYS A 122 -2.39 7.64 12.24
C LYS A 122 -1.87 6.34 11.61
N MET A 123 -2.72 5.63 10.87
CA MET A 123 -2.34 4.37 10.23
C MET A 123 -1.21 4.55 9.22
N VAL A 124 -1.31 5.57 8.36
CA VAL A 124 -0.29 5.86 7.34
C VAL A 124 1.03 6.27 8.00
N SER A 125 0.99 7.05 9.09
CA SER A 125 2.19 7.39 9.86
C SER A 125 2.86 6.15 10.45
N ASP A 126 2.08 5.26 11.09
CA ASP A 126 2.60 4.03 11.68
C ASP A 126 3.26 3.13 10.60
N HIS A 127 2.65 3.04 9.41
CA HIS A 127 3.19 2.29 8.27
C HIS A 127 4.47 2.91 7.72
N LEU A 128 4.50 4.24 7.58
CA LEU A 128 5.68 4.97 7.10
C LEU A 128 6.88 4.75 8.03
N ASP A 129 6.66 4.84 9.34
CA ASP A 129 7.72 4.63 10.32
C ASP A 129 8.28 3.20 10.26
N GLU A 130 7.42 2.21 10.04
CA GLU A 130 7.85 0.82 9.85
C GLU A 130 8.63 0.64 8.54
N ALA A 131 8.15 1.21 7.43
CA ALA A 131 8.85 1.18 6.15
C ALA A 131 10.24 1.82 6.23
N ARG A 132 10.37 2.97 6.91
CA ARG A 132 11.66 3.64 7.15
C ARG A 132 12.62 2.80 8.01
N ARG A 133 12.12 2.13 9.04
CA ARG A 133 12.93 1.20 9.85
C ARG A 133 13.44 0.02 9.02
N LEU A 134 12.60 -0.54 8.15
CA LEU A 134 12.99 -1.61 7.25
C LEU A 134 14.02 -1.15 6.22
N ALA A 135 13.85 0.07 5.67
CA ALA A 135 14.80 0.67 4.74
C ALA A 135 16.19 0.84 5.38
N ALA A 136 16.24 1.32 6.62
CA ALA A 136 17.49 1.49 7.37
C ALA A 136 18.16 0.17 7.78
N SER A 137 17.39 -0.93 7.85
CA SER A 137 17.89 -2.26 8.22
C SER A 137 18.34 -3.08 7.00
N ALA A 138 18.09 -2.61 5.78
CA ALA A 138 18.56 -3.26 4.57
C ALA A 138 20.06 -3.00 4.36
N PRO A 139 20.87 -4.01 4.00
CA PRO A 139 22.27 -3.78 3.67
C PRO A 139 22.40 -2.79 2.51
N PRO A 140 23.42 -1.90 2.52
CA PRO A 140 23.62 -0.93 1.46
C PRO A 140 23.81 -1.63 0.11
N ALA A 141 23.30 -1.02 -0.97
CA ALA A 141 23.52 -1.54 -2.31
C ALA A 141 25.02 -1.66 -2.61
N PRO A 142 25.47 -2.71 -3.34
CA PRO A 142 26.85 -2.77 -3.81
C PRO A 142 27.14 -1.54 -4.65
N ALA A 143 28.30 -0.92 -4.42
CA ALA A 143 28.79 0.20 -5.21
C ALA A 143 28.95 -0.22 -6.70
N PRO A 144 28.78 0.71 -7.65
CA PRO A 144 28.96 0.43 -9.07
C PRO A 144 30.38 -0.05 -9.42
#